data_AF-A0A084GJW6-F1
#
_entry.id   AF-A0A084GJW6-F1
#
_cell.length_a   1.000
_cell.length_b   1.000
_cell.length_c   1.000
_cell.angle_alpha   90.00
_cell.angle_beta   90.00
_cell.angle_gamma   90.00
#
_symmetry.space_group_name_H-M   'P 1'
#
loop_
_entity.id
_entity.type
_entity.pdbx_description
1 polymer ?
#
loop_
_entity_poly.entity_id
_entity_poly.type
_entity_poly.pdbx_seq_one_letter_code
_entity_poly.pdbx_strand_id
1 'polypeptide(L)'
;MDTIEDFFEDLERKRKQAEYNRDADELEAYLAAIKNAMGTFDDGVFHFETSHQQYADEWTGQAKLAYESIHAEIRSVAFQIDDVKDELYQELRGEIARLRHLADTFA
;
A
#
# COMPACT_ATOMS: atom_id res chain seq x y z
N MET A 1 10.44 39.35 -30.20
CA MET A 1 9.92 39.96 -28.96
C MET A 1 9.66 38.80 -28.00
N ASP A 2 10.62 37.87 -27.93
CA ASP A 2 10.33 36.44 -27.69
C ASP A 2 11.01 35.92 -26.42
N THR A 3 12.04 36.62 -25.93
CA THR A 3 12.86 36.19 -24.79
C THR A 3 12.14 36.20 -23.44
N ILE A 4 11.07 36.99 -23.32
CA ILE A 4 10.26 37.05 -22.09
C ILE A 4 9.24 35.91 -22.08
N GLU A 5 8.66 35.58 -23.23
CA GLU A 5 7.69 34.50 -23.37
C GLU A 5 8.38 33.13 -23.19
N ASP A 6 9.54 32.94 -23.82
CA ASP A 6 10.40 31.76 -23.62
C ASP A 6 10.81 31.58 -22.15
N PHE A 7 11.09 32.68 -21.43
CA PHE A 7 11.45 32.63 -20.01
C PHE A 7 10.27 32.16 -19.12
N PHE A 8 9.05 32.63 -19.40
CA PHE A 8 7.87 32.19 -18.66
C PHE A 8 7.51 30.74 -18.96
N GLU A 9 7.65 30.29 -20.21
CA GLU A 9 7.44 28.89 -20.57
C GLU A 9 8.43 27.96 -19.85
N ASP A 10 9.72 28.31 -19.83
CA ASP A 10 10.74 27.53 -19.13
C ASP A 10 10.50 27.48 -17.62
N LEU A 11 10.05 28.59 -17.04
CA LEU A 11 9.71 28.66 -15.62
C LEU A 11 8.49 27.80 -15.29
N GLU A 12 7.49 27.78 -16.17
CA GLU A 12 6.30 26.94 -16.00
C GLU A 12 6.63 25.44 -16.13
N ARG A 13 7.51 25.06 -17.09
CA ARG A 13 7.98 23.66 -17.23
C ARG A 13 8.70 23.19 -15.97
N LYS A 14 9.64 23.98 -15.46
CA LYS A 14 10.36 23.66 -14.20
C LYS A 14 9.43 23.56 -13.00
N ARG A 15 8.43 24.44 -12.91
CA ARG A 15 7.42 24.36 -11.85
C ARG A 15 6.65 23.04 -11.92
N LYS A 16 6.14 22.67 -13.10
CA LYS A 16 5.39 21.42 -13.31
C LYS A 16 6.25 20.20 -13.00
N GLN A 17 7.49 20.18 -13.48
CA GLN A 17 8.45 19.12 -13.17
C GLN A 17 8.66 18.95 -11.66
N ALA A 18 8.83 20.05 -10.92
CA ALA A 18 9.01 20.02 -9.47
C ALA A 18 7.75 19.53 -8.75
N GLU A 19 6.56 19.95 -9.20
CA GLU A 19 5.27 19.50 -8.65
C GLU A 19 5.09 17.99 -8.81
N TYR A 20 5.29 17.45 -10.01
CA TYR A 20 5.16 16.00 -10.24
C TYR A 20 6.18 15.18 -9.46
N ASN A 21 7.42 15.65 -9.34
CA ASN A 21 8.42 14.96 -8.54
C ASN A 21 8.09 14.95 -7.05
N ARG A 22 7.63 16.09 -6.52
CA ARG A 22 7.21 16.19 -5.12
C ARG A 22 6.05 15.23 -4.84
N ASP A 23 5.02 15.24 -5.69
CA ASP A 23 3.85 14.39 -5.50
C ASP A 23 4.22 12.91 -5.60
N ALA A 24 5.16 12.53 -6.48
CA ALA A 24 5.70 11.17 -6.54
C ALA A 24 6.47 10.79 -5.26
N ASP A 25 7.31 11.69 -4.73
CA ASP A 25 8.06 11.46 -3.49
C ASP A 25 7.10 11.26 -2.29
N GLU A 26 6.02 12.03 -2.22
CA GLU A 26 4.98 11.89 -1.18
C GLU A 26 4.29 10.52 -1.27
N LEU A 27 3.92 10.07 -2.48
CA LEU A 27 3.32 8.76 -2.69
C LEU A 27 4.30 7.61 -2.37
N GLU A 28 5.59 7.75 -2.68
CA GLU A 28 6.61 6.77 -2.29
C GLU A 28 6.72 6.65 -0.76
N ALA A 29 6.66 7.78 -0.04
CA ALA A 29 6.65 7.79 1.42
C ALA A 29 5.40 7.10 1.98
N TYR A 30 4.23 7.35 1.40
CA TYR A 30 3.00 6.65 1.78
C TYR A 30 3.06 5.16 1.51
N LEU A 31 3.56 4.74 0.33
CA LEU A 31 3.75 3.33 0.00
C LEU A 31 4.67 2.63 1.01
N ALA A 32 5.75 3.29 1.44
CA ALA A 32 6.64 2.76 2.48
C ALA A 32 5.93 2.62 3.84
N ALA A 33 5.13 3.62 4.22
CA ALA A 33 4.36 3.57 5.47
C ALA A 33 3.33 2.43 5.48
N ILE A 34 2.61 2.23 4.36
CA ILE A 34 1.65 1.13 4.22
C ILE A 34 2.37 -0.22 4.29
N LYS A 35 3.51 -0.38 3.63
CA LYS A 35 4.32 -1.60 3.73
C LYS A 35 4.71 -1.96 5.15
N ASN A 36 5.10 -0.96 5.96
CA ASN A 36 5.43 -1.19 7.36
C ASN A 36 4.20 -1.60 8.19
N ALA A 37 3.06 -0.94 7.96
CA ALA A 37 1.81 -1.29 8.64
C ALA A 37 1.35 -2.72 8.27
N MET A 38 1.43 -3.09 7.00
CA MET A 38 1.09 -4.43 6.53
C MET A 38 2.05 -5.49 7.03
N GLY A 39 3.35 -5.19 7.18
CA GLY A 39 4.28 -6.12 7.82
C GLY A 39 3.86 -6.47 9.25
N THR A 40 3.40 -5.47 10.02
CA THR A 40 2.88 -5.71 11.38
C THR A 40 1.59 -6.55 11.38
N PHE A 41 0.74 -6.33 10.37
CA PHE A 41 -0.48 -7.12 10.19
C PHE A 41 -0.14 -8.58 9.86
N ASP A 42 0.74 -8.80 8.88
CA ASP A 42 1.18 -10.13 8.42
C ASP A 42 1.81 -10.93 9.57
N ASP A 43 2.65 -10.29 10.39
CA ASP A 43 3.22 -10.89 11.62
C ASP A 43 2.12 -11.30 12.61
N GLY A 44 1.09 -10.46 12.78
CA GLY A 44 -0.06 -10.75 13.64
C GLY A 44 -0.86 -11.96 13.16
N VAL A 45 -1.13 -12.04 11.85
CA VAL A 45 -1.81 -13.18 11.22
C VAL A 45 -0.97 -14.44 11.40
N PHE A 46 0.34 -14.37 11.17
CA PHE A 46 1.25 -15.50 11.38
C PHE A 46 1.20 -16.03 12.82
N HIS A 47 1.26 -15.15 13.81
CA HIS A 47 1.17 -15.54 15.22
C HIS A 47 -0.18 -16.14 15.60
N PHE A 48 -1.27 -15.57 15.06
CA PHE A 48 -2.62 -16.06 15.27
C PHE A 48 -2.79 -17.49 14.73
N GLU A 49 -2.38 -17.73 13.47
CA GLU A 49 -2.44 -19.04 12.83
C GLU A 49 -1.53 -20.07 13.52
N THR A 50 -0.33 -19.66 13.95
CA THR A 50 0.58 -20.53 14.70
C THR A 50 -0.03 -20.95 16.03
N SER A 51 -0.69 -20.03 16.74
CA SER A 51 -1.36 -20.34 18.01
C SER A 51 -2.53 -21.29 17.81
N HIS A 52 -3.31 -21.09 16.75
CA HIS A 52 -4.39 -21.99 16.38
C HIS A 52 -3.88 -23.43 16.16
N GLN A 53 -2.83 -23.61 15.36
CA GLN A 53 -2.22 -24.92 15.09
C GLN A 53 -1.71 -25.63 16.35
N GLN A 54 -1.27 -24.87 17.36
CA GLN A 54 -0.74 -25.43 18.60
C GLN A 54 -1.81 -25.89 19.59
N TYR A 55 -2.97 -25.22 19.63
CA TYR A 55 -3.95 -25.39 20.71
C TYR A 55 -5.30 -25.98 20.28
N ALA A 56 -5.67 -25.89 19.00
CA ALA A 56 -7.01 -26.28 18.56
C ALA A 56 -7.31 -27.78 18.71
N ASP A 57 -6.29 -28.64 18.55
CA ASP A 57 -6.46 -30.09 18.53
C ASP A 57 -6.93 -30.67 19.87
N GLU A 58 -6.51 -30.07 20.99
CA GLU A 58 -6.84 -30.57 22.34
C GLU A 58 -8.21 -30.10 22.84
N TRP A 59 -8.82 -29.11 22.19
CA TRP A 59 -10.12 -28.57 22.58
C TRP A 59 -11.27 -29.45 22.06
N THR A 60 -12.36 -29.51 22.83
CA THR A 60 -13.59 -30.21 22.44
C THR A 60 -14.84 -29.45 22.94
N GLY A 61 -16.00 -29.86 22.44
CA GLY A 61 -17.28 -29.29 22.86
C GLY A 61 -17.64 -27.98 22.15
N GLN A 62 -18.69 -27.32 22.64
CA GLN A 62 -19.34 -26.20 21.98
C GLN A 62 -18.45 -24.94 21.90
N ALA A 63 -17.56 -24.74 22.88
CA ALA A 63 -16.60 -23.66 22.86
C ALA A 63 -15.59 -23.78 21.71
N LYS A 64 -15.15 -25.00 21.37
CA LYS A 64 -14.30 -25.24 20.19
C LYS A 64 -15.02 -24.84 18.91
N LEU A 65 -16.27 -25.27 18.72
CA LEU A 65 -17.02 -24.95 17.51
C LEU A 65 -17.16 -23.43 17.31
N ALA A 66 -17.43 -22.68 18.39
CA ALA A 66 -17.48 -21.23 18.35
C ALA A 66 -16.11 -20.61 18.02
N TYR A 67 -15.05 -21.09 18.67
CA TYR A 67 -13.67 -20.66 18.40
C TYR A 67 -13.26 -20.89 16.93
N GLU A 68 -13.47 -22.10 16.40
CA GLU A 68 -13.16 -22.46 15.01
C GLU A 68 -13.91 -21.58 13.99
N SER A 69 -15.19 -21.30 14.27
CA SER A 69 -15.99 -20.40 13.44
C SER A 69 -15.41 -18.99 13.40
N ILE A 70 -15.04 -18.44 14.57
CA ILE A 70 -14.45 -17.09 14.66
C ILE A 70 -13.05 -17.08 14.02
N HIS A 71 -12.25 -18.13 14.23
CA HIS A 71 -10.95 -18.28 13.60
C HIS A 71 -11.05 -18.26 12.08
N ALA A 72 -11.98 -19.04 11.51
CA ALA A 72 -12.23 -19.07 10.06
C ALA A 72 -12.66 -17.70 9.52
N GLU A 73 -13.49 -16.96 10.26
CA GLU A 73 -13.89 -15.60 9.90
C GLU A 73 -12.70 -14.64 9.90
N ILE A 74 -11.87 -14.64 10.95
CA ILE A 74 -10.65 -13.83 11.05
C ILE A 74 -9.71 -14.13 9.87
N ARG A 75 -9.50 -15.42 9.56
CA ARG A 75 -8.67 -15.84 8.44
C ARG A 75 -9.22 -15.36 7.09
N SER A 76 -10.54 -15.43 6.90
CA SER A 76 -11.17 -14.91 5.67
C SER A 76 -10.97 -13.40 5.53
N VAL A 77 -11.10 -12.65 6.63
CA VAL A 77 -10.85 -11.20 6.63
C VAL A 77 -9.38 -10.91 6.33
N ALA A 78 -8.44 -11.70 6.86
CA ALA A 78 -7.01 -11.53 6.57
C ALA A 78 -6.70 -11.67 5.07
N PHE A 79 -7.26 -12.68 4.40
CA PHE A 79 -7.11 -12.81 2.95
C PHE A 79 -7.71 -11.65 2.17
N GLN A 80 -8.87 -11.14 2.56
CA GLN A 80 -9.48 -9.97 1.92
C GLN A 80 -8.61 -8.72 2.08
N ILE A 81 -7.99 -8.54 3.25
CA ILE A 81 -7.06 -7.44 3.50
C ILE A 81 -5.82 -7.59 2.61
N ASP A 82 -5.29 -8.80 2.43
CA ASP A 82 -4.17 -9.07 1.52
C ASP A 82 -4.49 -8.72 0.06
N ASP A 83 -5.68 -9.09 -0.42
CA ASP A 83 -6.11 -8.76 -1.79
C ASP A 83 -6.20 -7.24 -1.99
N VAL A 84 -6.82 -6.52 -1.04
CA VAL A 84 -6.96 -5.06 -1.10
C VAL A 84 -5.60 -4.35 -0.92
N LYS A 85 -4.69 -4.92 -0.11
CA LYS A 85 -3.30 -4.45 0.02
C LYS A 85 -2.60 -4.50 -1.34
N ASP A 86 -2.70 -5.62 -2.05
CA ASP A 86 -2.02 -5.80 -3.33
C ASP A 86 -2.57 -4.86 -4.41
N GLU A 87 -3.89 -4.65 -4.45
CA GLU A 87 -4.53 -3.65 -5.31
C GLU A 87 -3.99 -2.24 -5.01
N LEU A 88 -3.97 -1.84 -3.74
CA LEU A 88 -3.46 -0.53 -3.32
C LEU A 88 -1.99 -0.34 -3.70
N TYR A 89 -1.15 -1.37 -3.56
CA TYR A 89 0.24 -1.31 -3.98
C TYR A 89 0.41 -1.13 -5.48
N GLN A 90 -0.43 -1.77 -6.28
CA GLN A 90 -0.39 -1.64 -7.73
C GLN A 90 -0.81 -0.24 -8.16
N GLU A 91 -1.91 0.29 -7.62
CA GLU A 91 -2.40 1.63 -7.91
C GLU A 91 -1.37 2.71 -7.54
N LEU A 92 -0.80 2.65 -6.33
CA LEU A 92 0.21 3.61 -5.89
C LEU A 92 1.47 3.56 -6.77
N ARG A 93 1.95 2.35 -7.11
CA ARG A 93 3.12 2.20 -8.00
C ARG A 93 2.84 2.73 -9.40
N GLY A 94 1.64 2.47 -9.92
CA GLY A 94 1.20 2.97 -11.22
C GLY A 94 1.19 4.48 -11.25
N GLU A 95 0.63 5.11 -10.22
CA GLU A 95 0.57 6.57 -10.12
C GLU A 95 1.95 7.20 -9.95
N ILE A 96 2.82 6.64 -9.09
CA ILE A 96 4.21 7.09 -8.96
C ILE A 96 4.92 7.03 -10.32
N ALA A 97 4.80 5.93 -11.05
CA ALA A 97 5.42 5.78 -12.37
C ALA A 97 4.87 6.82 -13.37
N ARG A 98 3.55 7.09 -13.35
CA ARG A 98 2.92 8.12 -14.18
C ARG A 98 3.45 9.51 -13.85
N LEU A 99 3.55 9.86 -12.58
CA LEU A 99 4.06 11.17 -12.13
C LEU A 99 5.53 11.37 -12.52
N ARG A 100 6.38 10.34 -12.35
CA ARG A 100 7.78 10.40 -12.80
C ARG A 100 7.88 10.60 -14.31
N HIS A 101 7.07 9.88 -15.09
CA HIS A 101 7.02 10.07 -16.53
C HIS A 101 6.58 11.48 -16.94
N LEU A 102 5.60 12.05 -16.24
CA LEU A 102 5.18 13.43 -16.46
C LEU A 102 6.30 14.41 -16.11
N ALA A 103 6.99 14.21 -14.98
CA ALA A 103 8.14 15.03 -14.60
C ALA A 103 9.24 15.01 -15.68
N ASP A 104 9.55 13.84 -16.23
CA ASP A 104 10.52 13.66 -17.31
C ASP A 104 10.08 14.34 -18.62
N THR A 105 8.78 14.46 -18.86
CA THR A 105 8.24 15.16 -20.05
C THR A 105 8.45 16.68 -19.96
N PHE A 106 8.59 17.23 -18.76
CA PHE A 106 8.87 18.65 -18.51
C PHE A 106 10.36 18.94 -18.21
N ALA A 107 11.22 17.90 -18.27
CA ALA A 107 12.68 18.00 -18.08
C ALA A 107 13.40 18.54 -19.32
#